data_AF-A0A3M0ZNE9-F1
#
_entry.id   AF-A0A3M0ZNE9-F1
#
_cell.length_a   1.000
_cell.length_b   1.000
_cell.length_c   1.000
_cell.angle_alpha   90.00
_cell.angle_beta   90.00
_cell.angle_gamma   90.00
#
_symmetry.space_group_name_H-M   'P 1'
#
loop_
_entity.id
_entity.type
_entity.pdbx_description
1 polymer ?
#
loop_
_entity_poly.entity_id
_entity_poly.type
_entity_poly.pdbx_seq_one_letter_code
_entity_poly.pdbx_strand_id
1 'polypeptide(L)'
;MQALADNGLISPGAPFNDEIEWTWFHLWHQDGRRARNGAAVMAPNYTQWYGSYEVARHFYQDLIPQARRLAQRAIADGHAEQGRRVLAVIDEVLSAPEHRWAGGKIDPAELAAWKEAHEKFSERYAQ
;
A
#
# COMPACT_ATOMS: atom_id res chain seq x y z
N MET A 1 -2.67 10.49 4.07
CA MET A 1 -2.03 11.66 4.70
C MET A 1 -3.04 12.69 5.18
N GLN A 2 -3.92 13.23 4.33
CA GLN A 2 -4.90 14.25 4.74
C GLN A 2 -5.72 13.85 5.99
N ALA A 3 -6.25 12.63 6.02
CA ALA A 3 -6.99 12.13 7.18
C ALA A 3 -6.17 12.13 8.49
N LEU A 4 -4.85 11.89 8.43
CA LEU A 4 -3.99 11.97 9.62
C LEU A 4 -3.83 13.44 10.06
N ALA A 5 -3.58 14.34 9.11
CA ALA A 5 -3.42 15.77 9.38
C ALA A 5 -4.69 16.39 9.98
N ASP A 6 -5.84 16.17 9.34
CA ASP A 6 -7.13 16.76 9.75
C ASP A 6 -7.58 16.27 11.13
N ASN A 7 -7.14 15.09 11.54
CA ASN A 7 -7.44 14.53 12.85
C ASN A 7 -6.35 14.80 13.89
N GLY A 8 -5.30 15.56 13.54
CA GLY A 8 -4.21 15.90 14.46
C GLY A 8 -3.36 14.71 14.87
N LEU A 9 -3.26 13.68 14.02
CA LEU A 9 -2.51 12.45 14.26
C LEU A 9 -1.06 12.50 13.74
N ILE A 10 -0.69 13.62 13.12
CA ILE A 10 0.67 13.99 12.75
C ILE A 10 0.91 15.44 13.20
N SER A 11 2.17 15.78 13.43
CA SER A 11 2.63 17.06 13.93
C SER A 11 2.19 18.21 13.01
N PRO A 12 1.58 19.28 13.55
CA PRO A 12 1.25 20.45 12.76
C PRO A 12 2.52 21.24 12.43
N GLY A 13 2.50 21.97 11.32
CA GLY A 13 3.53 22.95 10.98
C GLY A 13 4.47 22.47 9.88
N ALA A 14 5.78 22.43 10.16
CA ALA A 14 6.77 22.11 9.14
C ALA A 14 6.59 20.67 8.63
N PRO A 15 6.67 20.43 7.30
CA PRO A 15 6.63 19.08 6.78
C PRO A 15 7.87 18.29 7.20
N PHE A 16 7.76 16.96 7.19
CA PHE A 16 8.87 16.02 7.48
C PHE A 16 9.27 15.91 8.95
N ASN A 17 8.36 16.23 9.87
CA ASN A 17 8.54 16.08 11.30
C ASN A 17 8.17 14.67 11.78
N ASP A 18 7.29 13.96 11.06
CA ASP A 18 6.91 12.59 11.39
C ASP A 18 7.46 11.59 10.36
N GLU A 19 7.85 10.40 10.83
CA GLU A 19 8.41 9.33 9.99
C GLU A 19 7.48 8.96 8.81
N ILE A 20 6.16 9.01 9.03
CA ILE A 20 5.18 8.68 8.00
C ILE A 20 5.18 9.67 6.83
N GLU A 21 5.58 10.92 7.05
CA GLU A 21 5.70 11.92 6.00
C GLU A 21 6.87 11.60 5.06
N TRP A 22 7.98 11.09 5.60
CA TRP A 22 9.10 10.58 4.80
C TRP A 22 8.71 9.35 3.99
N THR A 23 7.97 8.42 4.61
CA THR A 23 7.45 7.22 3.93
C THR A 23 6.53 7.62 2.77
N TRP A 24 5.62 8.56 3.00
CA TRP A 24 4.75 9.12 1.96
C TRP A 24 5.56 9.79 0.84
N PHE A 25 6.57 10.57 1.19
CA PHE A 25 7.42 11.26 0.23
C PHE A 25 8.18 10.30 -0.69
N HIS A 26 8.81 9.25 -0.14
CA HIS A 26 9.50 8.24 -0.96
C HIS A 26 8.55 7.61 -1.98
N LEU A 27 7.34 7.26 -1.54
CA LEU A 27 6.30 6.63 -2.35
C LEU A 27 6.01 7.39 -3.66
N TRP A 28 5.70 8.70 -3.57
CA TRP A 28 5.33 9.47 -4.76
C TRP A 28 6.53 10.13 -5.45
N HIS A 29 7.56 10.55 -4.70
CA HIS A 29 8.66 11.36 -5.22
C HIS A 29 9.80 10.51 -5.76
N GLN A 30 10.24 9.49 -5.04
CA GLN A 30 11.38 8.68 -5.45
C GLN A 30 10.92 7.47 -6.27
N ASP A 31 10.05 6.65 -5.69
CA ASP A 31 9.68 5.37 -6.27
C ASP A 31 8.69 5.55 -7.42
N GLY A 32 7.63 6.33 -7.19
CA GLY A 32 6.67 6.68 -8.22
C GLY A 32 7.29 7.44 -9.40
N ARG A 33 8.27 8.32 -9.15
CA ARG A 33 9.02 8.99 -10.23
C ARG A 33 9.89 8.01 -11.00
N ARG A 34 10.64 7.12 -10.33
CA ARG A 34 11.45 6.09 -11.00
C ARG A 34 10.59 5.20 -11.87
N ALA A 35 9.41 4.79 -11.37
CA ALA A 35 8.45 4.00 -12.13
C ALA A 35 8.01 4.73 -13.42
N ARG A 36 7.50 5.97 -13.29
CA ARG A 36 7.00 6.76 -14.43
C ARG A 36 8.07 7.12 -15.45
N ASN A 37 9.22 7.60 -14.99
CA ASN A 37 10.31 7.98 -15.89
C ASN A 37 10.95 6.75 -16.52
N GLY A 38 11.11 5.66 -15.75
CA GLY A 38 11.58 4.37 -16.26
C GLY A 38 10.69 3.88 -17.40
N ALA A 39 9.37 3.98 -17.25
CA ALA A 39 8.44 3.62 -18.32
C ALA A 39 8.61 4.53 -19.55
N ALA A 40 8.75 5.85 -19.34
CA ALA A 40 8.91 6.81 -20.42
C ALA A 40 10.19 6.64 -21.24
N VAL A 41 11.26 6.08 -20.66
CA VAL A 41 12.54 5.84 -21.34
C VAL A 41 12.81 4.37 -21.64
N MET A 42 11.78 3.52 -21.59
CA MET A 42 11.90 2.08 -21.85
C MET A 42 12.96 1.39 -20.97
N ALA A 43 13.08 1.79 -19.72
CA ALA A 43 13.93 1.18 -18.70
C ALA A 43 13.09 0.23 -17.82
N PRO A 44 12.91 -1.05 -18.20
CA PRO A 44 12.00 -1.96 -17.51
C PRO A 44 12.40 -2.22 -16.06
N ASN A 45 13.71 -2.26 -15.76
CA ASN A 45 14.21 -2.48 -14.40
C ASN A 45 13.85 -1.32 -13.45
N TYR A 46 13.92 -0.08 -13.94
CA TYR A 46 13.49 1.10 -13.17
C TYR A 46 11.98 1.24 -13.08
N THR A 47 11.26 0.75 -14.09
CA THR A 47 9.80 0.71 -14.09
C THR A 47 9.29 -0.26 -13.04
N GLN A 48 9.89 -1.45 -12.98
CA GLN A 48 9.44 -2.54 -12.14
C GLN A 48 10.19 -2.58 -10.79
N TRP A 49 11.40 -3.13 -10.75
CA TRP A 49 12.11 -3.44 -9.50
C TRP A 49 12.48 -2.20 -8.68
N TYR A 50 12.99 -1.14 -9.31
CA TYR A 50 13.34 0.10 -8.59
C TYR A 50 12.24 1.16 -8.58
N GLY A 51 11.05 0.82 -9.06
CA GLY A 51 9.90 1.71 -9.18
C GLY A 51 8.66 1.10 -8.54
N SER A 52 7.87 0.40 -9.36
CA SER A 52 6.57 -0.15 -8.94
C SER A 52 6.66 -1.11 -7.75
N TYR A 53 7.74 -1.91 -7.66
CA TYR A 53 7.98 -2.78 -6.51
C TYR A 53 8.21 -1.97 -5.22
N GLU A 54 9.05 -0.93 -5.27
CA GLU A 54 9.31 -0.07 -4.10
C GLU A 54 8.06 0.70 -3.67
N VAL A 55 7.26 1.18 -4.64
CA VAL A 55 5.92 1.76 -4.38
C VAL A 55 5.06 0.79 -3.58
N ALA A 56 4.94 -0.47 -4.04
CA ALA A 56 4.15 -1.47 -3.34
C ALA A 56 4.73 -1.76 -1.94
N ARG A 57 6.05 -1.98 -1.84
CA ARG A 57 6.73 -2.25 -0.58
C ARG A 57 6.47 -1.15 0.45
N HIS A 58 6.76 0.11 0.12
CA HIS A 58 6.53 1.24 1.02
C HIS A 58 5.04 1.44 1.36
N PHE A 59 4.12 1.18 0.42
CA PHE A 59 2.70 1.29 0.71
C PHE A 59 2.23 0.23 1.71
N TYR A 60 2.48 -1.06 1.44
CA TYR A 60 1.92 -2.15 2.23
C TYR A 60 2.71 -2.46 3.50
N GLN A 61 4.03 -2.32 3.48
CA GLN A 61 4.89 -2.69 4.62
C GLN A 61 5.17 -1.52 5.56
N ASP A 62 5.12 -0.29 5.07
CA ASP A 62 5.50 0.89 5.86
C ASP A 62 4.30 1.83 6.11
N LEU A 63 3.75 2.44 5.05
CA LEU A 63 2.73 3.50 5.17
C LEU A 63 1.47 3.02 5.89
N ILE A 64 0.88 1.91 5.44
CA ILE A 64 -0.35 1.38 6.03
C ILE A 64 -0.15 0.96 7.49
N PRO A 65 0.89 0.18 7.85
CA PRO A 65 1.17 -0.14 9.25
C PRO A 65 1.47 1.09 10.12
N GLN A 66 2.23 2.07 9.63
CA GLN A 66 2.51 3.31 10.37
C GLN A 66 1.22 4.09 10.65
N ALA A 67 0.37 4.28 9.63
CA ALA A 67 -0.91 4.98 9.79
C ALA A 67 -1.83 4.27 10.79
N ARG A 68 -1.88 2.93 10.75
CA ARG A 68 -2.63 2.12 11.73
C ARG A 68 -2.09 2.30 13.15
N ARG A 69 -0.75 2.31 13.34
CA ARG A 69 -0.14 2.55 14.65
C ARG A 69 -0.48 3.94 15.20
N LEU A 70 -0.40 4.99 14.38
CA LEU A 70 -0.78 6.34 14.79
C LEU A 70 -2.26 6.39 15.22
N ALA A 71 -3.16 5.78 14.45
CA ALA A 71 -4.57 5.72 14.76
C ALA A 71 -4.86 4.93 16.05
N GLN A 72 -4.22 3.77 16.23
CA GLN A 72 -4.34 2.96 17.44
C GLN A 72 -3.80 3.68 18.67
N ARG A 73 -2.68 4.40 18.52
CA ARG A 73 -2.11 5.20 19.60
C ARG A 73 -3.06 6.32 20.01
N ALA A 74 -3.62 7.05 19.05
CA ALA A 74 -4.64 8.06 19.31
C ALA A 74 -5.84 7.49 20.06
N ILE A 75 -6.32 6.30 19.69
CA ILE A 75 -7.40 5.62 20.43
C ILE A 75 -7.00 5.34 21.89
N ALA A 76 -5.80 4.82 22.12
CA ALA A 76 -5.29 4.52 23.45
C ALA A 76 -5.12 5.79 24.32
N ASP A 77 -4.76 6.91 23.69
CA ASP A 77 -4.54 8.20 24.34
C ASP A 77 -5.85 9.00 24.55
N GLY A 78 -7.02 8.40 24.30
CA GLY A 78 -8.34 9.01 24.52
C GLY A 78 -8.94 9.73 23.31
N HIS A 79 -8.27 9.74 22.17
CA HIS A 79 -8.73 10.32 20.90
C HIS A 79 -9.38 9.27 20.00
N ALA A 80 -10.34 8.52 20.58
CA ALA A 80 -10.94 7.35 19.93
C ALA A 80 -11.73 7.69 18.66
N GLU A 81 -12.29 8.89 18.56
CA GLU A 81 -13.03 9.32 17.36
C GLU A 81 -12.07 9.59 16.19
N GLN A 82 -11.00 10.33 16.45
CA GLN A 82 -9.94 10.67 15.50
C GLN A 82 -9.26 9.42 14.93
N GLY A 83 -8.85 8.51 15.82
CA GLY A 83 -8.22 7.25 15.38
C GLY A 83 -9.16 6.39 14.56
N ARG A 84 -10.45 6.29 14.93
CA ARG A 84 -11.45 5.55 14.13
C ARG A 84 -11.70 6.15 12.76
N ARG A 85 -11.72 7.48 12.62
CA ARG A 85 -11.81 8.15 11.31
C ARG A 85 -10.64 7.77 10.41
N VAL A 86 -9.42 7.76 10.92
CA VAL A 86 -8.24 7.36 10.13
C VAL A 86 -8.28 5.88 9.76
N LEU A 87 -8.67 4.99 10.68
CA LEU A 87 -8.83 3.56 10.37
C LEU A 87 -9.89 3.34 9.29
N ALA A 88 -11.01 4.07 9.32
CA ALA A 88 -12.05 3.96 8.30
C ALA A 88 -11.53 4.34 6.91
N VAL A 89 -10.72 5.39 6.78
CA VAL A 89 -10.08 5.77 5.51
C VAL A 89 -9.10 4.68 5.04
N ILE A 90 -8.33 4.09 5.95
CA ILE A 90 -7.42 2.98 5.60
C ILE A 90 -8.21 1.79 5.06
N ASP A 91 -9.31 1.42 5.72
CA ASP A 91 -10.13 0.28 5.32
C ASP A 91 -10.87 0.56 4.00
N GLU A 92 -11.33 1.81 3.77
CA GLU A 92 -11.90 2.25 2.49
C GLU A 92 -10.88 2.09 1.36
N VAL A 93 -9.65 2.62 1.52
CA VAL A 93 -8.59 2.49 0.52
C VAL A 93 -8.32 1.02 0.22
N LEU A 94 -8.11 0.20 1.25
CA LEU A 94 -7.81 -1.23 1.10
C LEU A 94 -9.00 -2.08 0.63
N SER A 95 -10.21 -1.52 0.58
CA SER A 95 -11.38 -2.18 0.00
C SER A 95 -11.38 -2.17 -1.53
N ALA A 96 -10.58 -1.29 -2.16
CA ALA A 96 -10.59 -1.15 -3.61
C ALA A 96 -10.07 -2.44 -4.30
N PRO A 97 -10.61 -2.79 -5.49
CA PRO A 97 -10.23 -3.97 -6.28
C PRO A 97 -8.72 -4.19 -6.44
N GLU A 98 -7.96 -3.11 -6.56
CA GLU A 98 -6.52 -3.07 -6.79
C GLU A 98 -5.71 -3.61 -5.59
N HIS A 99 -6.32 -3.67 -4.40
CA HIS A 99 -5.68 -4.14 -3.17
C HIS A 99 -6.03 -5.60 -2.81
N ARG A 100 -6.87 -6.28 -3.62
CA ARG A 100 -7.33 -7.66 -3.34
C ARG A 100 -6.19 -8.66 -3.11
N TRP A 101 -5.10 -8.50 -3.87
CA TRP A 101 -3.93 -9.37 -3.78
C TRP A 101 -3.23 -9.29 -2.42
N ALA A 102 -3.24 -8.13 -1.76
CA ALA A 102 -2.61 -7.95 -0.44
C ALA A 102 -3.48 -8.51 0.69
N GLY A 103 -4.81 -8.52 0.50
CA GLY A 103 -5.77 -9.01 1.49
C GLY A 103 -6.08 -10.51 1.41
N GLY A 104 -5.47 -11.26 0.48
CA GLY A 104 -5.77 -12.67 0.22
C GLY A 104 -7.21 -12.92 -0.26
N LYS A 105 -7.91 -11.88 -0.71
CA LYS A 105 -9.30 -11.93 -1.16
C LYS A 105 -9.32 -12.25 -2.65
N ILE A 106 -9.09 -13.53 -2.97
CA ILE A 106 -9.24 -14.05 -4.34
C ILE A 106 -10.70 -14.46 -4.52
N ASP A 107 -11.30 -14.09 -5.65
CA ASP A 107 -12.65 -14.54 -5.99
C ASP A 107 -12.68 -16.08 -6.12
N PRO A 108 -13.68 -16.79 -5.57
CA PRO A 108 -13.72 -18.25 -5.63
C PRO A 108 -13.68 -18.82 -7.06
N ALA A 109 -14.28 -18.15 -8.04
CA ALA A 109 -14.24 -18.57 -9.43
C ALA A 109 -12.84 -18.33 -10.04
N GLU A 110 -12.20 -17.21 -9.71
CA GLU A 110 -10.81 -16.94 -10.10
C GLU A 110 -9.84 -17.98 -9.51
N LEU A 111 -10.02 -18.35 -8.24
CA LEU A 111 -9.24 -19.41 -7.58
C LEU A 111 -9.45 -20.77 -8.24
N ALA A 112 -10.69 -21.12 -8.60
CA ALA A 112 -11.00 -22.36 -9.30
C ALA A 112 -10.32 -22.41 -10.68
N ALA A 113 -10.43 -21.33 -11.46
CA ALA A 113 -9.78 -21.21 -12.76
C ALA A 113 -8.25 -21.30 -12.65
N TRP A 114 -7.66 -20.67 -11.64
CA TRP A 114 -6.22 -20.77 -11.37
C TRP A 114 -5.78 -22.21 -11.06
N LYS A 115 -6.53 -22.93 -10.23
CA LYS A 115 -6.26 -24.34 -9.90
C LYS A 115 -6.32 -25.23 -11.14
N GLU A 116 -7.36 -25.10 -11.96
CA GLU A 116 -7.50 -25.86 -13.21
C GLU A 116 -6.35 -25.56 -14.18
N ALA A 117 -5.97 -24.28 -14.33
CA ALA A 117 -4.85 -23.88 -15.19
C ALA A 117 -3.52 -24.44 -14.67
N HIS A 118 -3.31 -24.46 -13.35
CA HIS A 118 -2.12 -25.01 -12.72
C HIS A 118 -2.03 -26.53 -12.89
N GLU A 119 -3.14 -27.25 -12.77
CA GLU A 119 -3.21 -28.70 -13.00
C GLU A 119 -2.86 -29.04 -14.45
N LYS A 120 -3.51 -28.39 -15.42
CA LYS A 120 -3.19 -28.56 -16.86
C LYS A 120 -1.74 -28.24 -17.19
N PHE A 121 -1.18 -27.19 -16.59
CA PHE A 121 0.23 -26.86 -16.76
C PHE A 121 1.12 -27.97 -16.18
N SER A 122 0.84 -28.42 -14.97
CA SER A 122 1.60 -29.48 -14.29
C SER A 122 1.56 -30.79 -15.07
N GLU A 123 0.40 -31.22 -15.55
CA GLU A 123 0.25 -32.40 -16.42
C GLU A 123 1.06 -32.27 -17.71
N ARG A 124 1.02 -31.09 -18.35
CA ARG A 124 1.74 -30.84 -19.61
C ARG A 124 3.26 -30.91 -19.44
N TYR A 125 3.78 -30.55 -18.28
CA TYR A 125 5.22 -30.41 -18.02
C TYR A 125 5.77 -31.39 -16.98
N ALA A 126 4.97 -32.37 -16.54
CA ALA A 126 5.44 -33.49 -15.74
C ALA A 126 6.33 -34.39 -16.61
N GLN A 127 7.65 -34.21 -16.51
CA GLN A 127 8.66 -35.13 -17.02
C GLN A 127 9.06 -36.12 -15.94
#